data_AF-A0A835ZMC8-F1
#
_entry.id   AF-A0A835ZMC8-F1
#
_cell.length_a   1.000
_cell.length_b   1.000
_cell.length_c   1.000
_cell.angle_alpha   90.00
_cell.angle_beta   90.00
_cell.angle_gamma   90.00
#
_symmetry.space_group_name_H-M   'P 1'
#
loop_
_entity.id
_entity.type
_entity.pdbx_description
1 polymer ?
#
loop_
_entity_poly.entity_id
_entity_poly.type
_entity_poly.pdbx_seq_one_letter_code
_entity_poly.pdbx_strand_id
1 'polypeptide(L)'
;MKECTHVRAAGSASAAKLDAVRAAFAAAFPRAALRVAARPAASGVRAQPFGDAETRRGAVNRARGALREAVLAAAAAADGGGDPETTGGGGAAAAVPHYAVGLEGGLHVEDGVMYCFAWMAVLRWGGEGGRGGAQLGSLQGIEDAPMGLSRTGSFAVPPRVSARVLNDGEELGHACDAVYGTGDGKGRGGLVGIVTHGAITRTSFYSHAVQLALAGLP
;
A
#
# COMPACT_ATOMS: atom_id res chain seq x y z
N MET A 1 -11.48 -20.27 -0.59
CA MET A 1 -11.93 -18.88 -0.84
C MET A 1 -12.40 -18.31 0.49
N LYS A 2 -12.04 -17.07 0.83
CA LYS A 2 -12.43 -16.47 2.13
C LYS A 2 -13.91 -16.05 2.05
N GLU A 3 -14.78 -16.67 2.83
CA GLU A 3 -16.20 -16.30 2.90
C GLU A 3 -16.35 -15.01 3.71
N CYS A 4 -16.52 -13.89 3.03
CA CYS A 4 -16.77 -12.60 3.66
C CYS A 4 -17.70 -11.78 2.79
N THR A 5 -18.81 -11.29 3.35
CA THR A 5 -19.81 -10.49 2.63
C THR A 5 -19.43 -9.01 2.55
N HIS A 6 -18.47 -8.55 3.37
CA HIS A 6 -18.03 -7.16 3.39
C HIS A 6 -16.54 -7.02 3.75
N VAL A 7 -15.77 -6.28 2.96
CA VAL A 7 -14.34 -6.06 3.21
C VAL A 7 -14.02 -4.57 3.25
N ARG A 8 -13.40 -4.14 4.36
CA ARG A 8 -12.90 -2.78 4.55
C ARG A 8 -11.38 -2.83 4.61
N ALA A 9 -10.72 -2.06 3.75
CA ALA A 9 -9.25 -1.93 3.74
C ALA A 9 -8.84 -0.46 3.84
N ALA A 10 -7.73 -0.20 4.53
CA ALA A 10 -7.10 1.12 4.60
C ALA A 10 -5.67 1.07 4.08
N GLY A 11 -5.24 2.06 3.29
CA GLY A 11 -3.87 2.09 2.77
C GLY A 11 -3.51 3.40 2.08
N SER A 12 -2.28 3.45 1.53
CA SER A 12 -1.64 4.62 0.90
C SER A 12 -2.57 5.65 0.24
N ALA A 13 -2.23 6.95 0.35
CA ALA A 13 -2.99 8.03 -0.29
C ALA A 13 -2.73 8.22 -1.80
N SER A 14 -1.84 7.44 -2.40
CA SER A 14 -1.58 7.53 -3.85
C SER A 14 -2.67 6.82 -4.64
N ALA A 15 -3.27 7.50 -5.63
CA ALA A 15 -4.31 6.94 -6.50
C ALA A 15 -3.93 5.55 -7.06
N ALA A 16 -2.78 5.42 -7.73
CA ALA A 16 -2.40 4.12 -8.29
C ALA A 16 -2.12 3.03 -7.25
N LYS A 17 -1.66 3.40 -6.03
CA LYS A 17 -1.49 2.42 -4.94
C LYS A 17 -2.86 1.96 -4.42
N LEU A 18 -3.84 2.87 -4.34
CA LEU A 18 -5.22 2.53 -4.01
C LEU A 18 -5.87 1.65 -5.07
N ASP A 19 -5.65 1.95 -6.35
CA ASP A 19 -6.17 1.15 -7.46
C ASP A 19 -5.62 -0.28 -7.41
N ALA A 20 -4.32 -0.44 -7.11
CA ALA A 20 -3.71 -1.75 -6.93
C ALA A 20 -4.33 -2.52 -5.75
N VAL A 21 -4.57 -1.85 -4.62
CA VAL A 21 -5.25 -2.46 -3.47
C VAL A 21 -6.70 -2.83 -3.82
N ARG A 22 -7.45 -1.95 -4.49
CA ARG A 22 -8.82 -2.25 -4.94
C ARG A 22 -8.85 -3.46 -5.86
N ALA A 23 -7.98 -3.50 -6.88
CA ALA A 23 -7.89 -4.61 -7.82
C ALA A 23 -7.55 -5.94 -7.10
N ALA A 24 -6.56 -5.92 -6.20
CA ALA A 24 -6.16 -7.11 -5.44
C ALA A 24 -7.28 -7.63 -4.54
N PHE A 25 -7.96 -6.74 -3.80
CA PHE A 25 -9.03 -7.12 -2.90
C PHE A 25 -10.29 -7.54 -3.65
N ALA A 26 -10.62 -6.92 -4.78
CA ALA A 26 -11.72 -7.36 -5.63
C ALA A 26 -11.49 -8.78 -6.18
N ALA A 27 -10.26 -9.10 -6.56
CA ALA A 27 -9.88 -10.44 -7.00
C ALA A 27 -9.93 -11.47 -5.86
N ALA A 28 -9.45 -11.11 -4.66
CA ALA A 28 -9.42 -12.00 -3.51
C ALA A 28 -10.80 -12.22 -2.86
N PHE A 29 -11.71 -11.25 -2.96
CA PHE A 29 -13.04 -11.26 -2.35
C PHE A 29 -14.13 -10.90 -3.37
N PRO A 30 -14.32 -11.69 -4.44
CA PRO A 30 -15.18 -11.33 -5.57
C PRO A 30 -16.67 -11.21 -5.21
N ARG A 31 -17.08 -11.77 -4.07
CA ARG A 31 -18.47 -11.71 -3.56
C ARG A 31 -18.66 -10.70 -2.43
N ALA A 32 -17.60 -10.03 -1.98
CA ALA A 32 -17.70 -9.08 -0.87
C ALA A 32 -18.05 -7.68 -1.38
N ALA A 33 -18.87 -6.95 -0.63
CA ALA A 33 -18.96 -5.51 -0.78
C ALA A 33 -17.64 -4.88 -0.30
N LEU A 34 -16.85 -4.35 -1.25
CA LEU A 34 -15.53 -3.80 -0.99
C LEU A 34 -15.57 -2.29 -0.71
N ARG A 35 -14.87 -1.86 0.34
CA ARG A 35 -14.58 -0.47 0.69
C ARG A 35 -13.09 -0.32 0.94
N VAL A 36 -12.42 0.50 0.12
CA VAL A 36 -11.00 0.84 0.31
C VAL A 36 -10.90 2.33 0.60
N ALA A 37 -10.31 2.68 1.75
CA ALA A 37 -10.12 4.04 2.20
C ALA A 37 -8.63 4.44 2.14
N ALA A 38 -8.39 5.68 1.72
CA ALA A 38 -7.06 6.28 1.75
C ALA A 38 -6.70 6.68 3.20
N ARG A 39 -5.57 6.20 3.70
CA ARG A 39 -5.00 6.60 4.99
C ARG A 39 -3.50 6.85 4.79
N PRO A 40 -3.08 8.12 4.67
CA PRO A 40 -1.66 8.47 4.65
C PRO A 40 -0.99 7.96 5.92
N ALA A 41 0.21 7.39 5.79
CA ALA A 41 1.02 6.95 6.91
C ALA A 41 2.50 7.13 6.55
N ALA A 42 3.29 7.60 7.51
CA ALA A 42 4.74 7.73 7.34
C ALA A 42 5.39 6.34 7.20
N SER A 43 6.42 6.22 6.37
CA SER A 43 7.19 4.97 6.26
C SER A 43 8.25 4.82 7.34
N GLY A 44 8.72 5.91 7.95
CA GLY A 44 9.82 5.86 8.93
C GLY A 44 11.15 5.36 8.34
N VAL A 45 11.30 5.39 7.02
CA VAL A 45 12.54 5.10 6.28
C VAL A 45 12.78 6.21 5.26
N ARG A 46 13.91 6.17 4.54
CA ARG A 46 14.24 7.17 3.52
C ARG A 46 13.17 7.25 2.42
N ALA A 47 13.04 8.41 1.79
CA ALA A 47 12.13 8.62 0.67
C ALA A 47 12.42 7.66 -0.51
N GLN A 48 13.70 7.35 -0.73
CA GLN A 48 14.17 6.33 -1.67
C GLN A 48 14.88 5.20 -0.90
N PRO A 49 14.14 4.18 -0.41
CA PRO A 49 14.73 3.04 0.28
C PRO A 49 15.70 2.26 -0.61
N PHE A 50 16.83 1.85 -0.03
CA PHE A 50 17.77 0.93 -0.67
C PHE A 50 17.87 -0.37 0.13
N GLY A 51 17.76 -1.48 -0.59
CA GLY A 51 17.81 -2.83 -0.04
C GLY A 51 16.46 -3.33 0.45
N ASP A 52 16.37 -4.66 0.55
CA ASP A 52 15.15 -5.37 0.88
C ASP A 52 14.61 -5.02 2.28
N ALA A 53 15.49 -5.05 3.28
CA ALA A 53 15.12 -4.86 4.68
C ALA A 53 14.55 -3.46 4.99
N GLU A 54 15.14 -2.39 4.42
CA GLU A 54 14.64 -1.02 4.60
C GLU A 54 13.29 -0.85 3.91
N THR A 55 13.18 -1.31 2.66
CA THR A 55 11.94 -1.21 1.87
C THR A 55 10.80 -1.97 2.55
N ARG A 56 11.05 -3.19 3.01
CA ARG A 56 10.09 -4.01 3.76
C ARG A 56 9.65 -3.33 5.05
N ARG A 57 10.59 -2.75 5.81
CA ARG A 57 10.28 -1.99 7.04
C ARG A 57 9.38 -0.80 6.72
N GLY A 58 9.65 -0.06 5.65
CA GLY A 58 8.79 1.03 5.19
C GLY A 58 7.35 0.56 4.89
N ALA A 59 7.19 -0.57 4.21
CA ALA A 59 5.87 -1.15 3.93
C ALA A 59 5.13 -1.54 5.22
N VAL A 60 5.79 -2.21 6.15
CA VAL A 60 5.22 -2.60 7.47
C VAL A 60 4.78 -1.38 8.26
N ASN A 61 5.64 -0.36 8.35
CA ASN A 61 5.35 0.89 9.07
C ASN A 61 4.11 1.58 8.49
N ARG A 62 3.99 1.61 7.15
CA ARG A 62 2.80 2.17 6.49
C ARG A 62 1.54 1.36 6.77
N ALA A 63 1.60 0.04 6.77
CA ALA A 63 0.44 -0.80 7.07
C ALA A 63 -0.05 -0.55 8.51
N ARG A 64 0.87 -0.56 9.49
CA ARG A 64 0.55 -0.29 10.90
C ARG A 64 0.04 1.13 11.10
N GLY A 65 0.68 2.12 10.48
CA GLY A 65 0.24 3.52 10.54
C GLY A 65 -1.15 3.71 9.93
N ALA A 66 -1.43 3.11 8.76
CA ALA A 66 -2.75 3.19 8.15
C ALA A 66 -3.85 2.58 9.04
N LEU A 67 -3.53 1.50 9.76
CA LEU A 67 -4.45 0.91 10.74
C LEU A 67 -4.68 1.82 11.94
N ARG A 68 -3.61 2.39 12.52
CA ARG A 68 -3.70 3.35 13.64
C ARG A 68 -4.60 4.52 13.28
N GLU A 69 -4.35 5.17 12.14
CA GLU A 69 -5.15 6.29 11.66
C GLU A 69 -6.63 5.89 11.47
N ALA A 70 -6.88 4.70 10.93
CA ALA A 70 -8.24 4.22 10.74
C ALA A 70 -8.96 3.93 12.07
N VAL A 71 -8.27 3.35 13.06
CA VAL A 71 -8.83 3.08 14.39
C VAL A 71 -9.12 4.38 15.15
N LEU A 72 -8.20 5.34 15.12
CA LEU A 72 -8.39 6.65 15.76
C LEU A 72 -9.55 7.42 15.12
N ALA A 73 -9.63 7.43 13.79
CA ALA A 73 -10.75 8.06 13.09
C ALA A 73 -12.10 7.41 13.41
N ALA A 74 -12.12 6.08 13.61
CA ALA A 74 -13.33 5.36 14.00
C ALA A 74 -13.79 5.71 15.43
N ALA A 75 -12.84 5.83 16.36
CA ALA A 75 -13.14 6.23 17.74
C ALA A 75 -13.68 7.66 17.81
N ALA A 76 -13.01 8.61 17.16
CA ALA A 76 -13.45 10.00 17.12
C ALA A 76 -14.86 10.17 16.52
N ALA A 77 -15.21 9.35 15.52
CA ALA A 77 -16.55 9.36 14.93
C ALA A 77 -17.63 8.81 15.88
N ALA A 78 -17.29 7.90 16.80
CA ALA A 78 -18.22 7.35 17.78
C ALA A 78 -18.45 8.28 18.97
N ASP A 79 -17.42 9.04 19.37
CA ASP A 79 -17.53 10.05 20.44
C ASP A 79 -18.30 11.31 19.98
N GLY A 80 -18.44 11.50 18.66
CA GLY A 80 -18.94 12.74 18.05
C GLY A 80 -20.45 12.97 18.03
N GLY A 81 -21.30 12.01 18.46
CA GLY A 81 -22.73 12.20 18.80
C GLY A 81 -23.60 13.11 17.90
N GLY A 82 -23.30 13.25 16.61
CA GLY A 82 -23.95 14.21 15.72
C GLY A 82 -25.20 13.63 15.05
N ASP A 83 -26.30 14.38 15.11
CA ASP A 83 -27.59 14.07 14.51
C ASP A 83 -27.46 13.70 13.01
N PRO A 84 -27.99 12.55 12.52
CA PRO A 84 -27.67 12.03 11.18
C PRO A 84 -28.21 12.85 10.01
N GLU A 85 -29.11 13.82 10.24
CA GLU A 85 -29.84 14.53 9.16
C GLU A 85 -29.19 15.83 8.68
N THR A 86 -28.12 16.33 9.30
CA THR A 86 -27.52 17.62 8.90
C THR A 86 -26.29 17.53 7.98
N THR A 87 -25.88 16.33 7.58
CA THR A 87 -24.75 16.16 6.64
C THR A 87 -25.23 15.55 5.32
N GLY A 88 -25.64 16.43 4.40
CA GLY A 88 -25.84 16.08 3.00
C GLY A 88 -24.56 15.48 2.40
N GLY A 89 -24.56 14.16 2.19
CA GLY A 89 -23.52 13.45 1.44
C GLY A 89 -22.95 12.20 2.12
N GLY A 90 -23.77 11.14 2.26
CA GLY A 90 -23.30 9.74 2.21
C GLY A 90 -22.10 9.32 3.10
N GLY A 91 -21.93 9.92 4.27
CA GLY A 91 -20.85 9.60 5.20
C GLY A 91 -21.14 8.34 5.98
N ALA A 92 -20.83 7.16 5.43
CA ALA A 92 -20.74 5.96 6.26
C ALA A 92 -19.71 6.23 7.37
N ALA A 93 -20.14 6.21 8.64
CA ALA A 93 -19.28 6.36 9.80
C ALA A 93 -17.97 5.57 9.61
N ALA A 94 -16.83 6.18 9.93
CA ALA A 94 -15.50 5.65 9.65
C ALA A 94 -15.30 4.31 10.38
N ALA A 95 -15.73 3.21 9.77
CA ALA A 95 -15.77 1.95 10.46
C ALA A 95 -14.38 1.29 10.42
N VAL A 96 -14.00 0.64 11.52
CA VAL A 96 -12.70 -0.02 11.67
C VAL A 96 -12.47 -1.02 10.52
N PRO A 97 -11.32 -0.95 9.82
CA PRO A 97 -11.07 -1.79 8.66
C PRO A 97 -10.79 -3.24 9.07
N HIS A 98 -11.10 -4.19 8.19
CA HIS A 98 -10.70 -5.60 8.35
C HIS A 98 -9.22 -5.81 7.97
N TYR A 99 -8.69 -4.93 7.13
CA TYR A 99 -7.31 -5.02 6.66
C TYR A 99 -6.65 -3.64 6.57
N ALA A 100 -5.34 -3.59 6.77
CA ALA A 100 -4.53 -2.42 6.48
C ALA A 100 -3.36 -2.79 5.57
N VAL A 101 -3.04 -1.92 4.61
CA VAL A 101 -2.13 -2.23 3.51
C VAL A 101 -1.06 -1.16 3.37
N GLY A 102 0.20 -1.58 3.48
CA GLY A 102 1.38 -0.78 3.24
C GLY A 102 2.09 -1.19 1.96
N LEU A 103 2.49 -0.21 1.14
CA LEU A 103 3.22 -0.42 -0.11
C LEU A 103 4.42 0.52 -0.16
N GLU A 104 5.62 -0.02 -0.31
CA GLU A 104 6.86 0.75 -0.41
C GLU A 104 7.72 0.27 -1.58
N GLY A 105 8.07 1.19 -2.48
CA GLY A 105 9.01 0.94 -3.57
C GLY A 105 10.45 1.04 -3.05
N GLY A 106 11.36 0.26 -3.63
CA GLY A 106 12.76 0.22 -3.23
C GLY A 106 13.67 -0.08 -4.40
N LEU A 107 14.94 0.23 -4.19
CA LEU A 107 16.04 -0.05 -5.12
C LEU A 107 17.04 -1.00 -4.48
N HIS A 108 17.70 -1.82 -5.29
CA HIS A 108 18.83 -2.63 -4.85
C HIS A 108 19.88 -2.66 -5.96
N VAL A 109 21.16 -2.76 -5.61
CA VAL A 109 22.24 -2.90 -6.58
C VAL A 109 22.91 -4.24 -6.30
N GLU A 110 22.97 -5.08 -7.33
CA GLU A 110 23.60 -6.39 -7.31
C GLU A 110 24.42 -6.53 -8.59
N ASP A 111 25.70 -6.87 -8.46
CA ASP A 111 26.65 -7.00 -9.58
C ASP A 111 26.68 -5.79 -10.53
N GLY A 112 26.59 -4.58 -9.95
CA GLY A 112 26.57 -3.33 -10.71
C GLY A 112 25.26 -3.02 -11.43
N VAL A 113 24.26 -3.89 -11.34
CA VAL A 113 22.93 -3.68 -11.91
C VAL A 113 21.98 -3.18 -10.83
N MET A 114 21.34 -2.04 -11.07
CA MET A 114 20.29 -1.54 -10.20
C MET A 114 18.95 -2.20 -10.56
N TYR A 115 18.26 -2.72 -9.56
CA TYR A 115 16.93 -3.30 -9.66
C TYR A 115 15.90 -2.47 -8.92
N CYS A 116 14.72 -2.33 -9.52
CA CYS A 116 13.54 -1.74 -8.91
C CYS A 116 12.56 -2.85 -8.47
N PHE A 117 12.00 -2.70 -7.27
CA PHE A 117 10.98 -3.59 -6.71
C PHE A 117 10.09 -2.82 -5.72
N ALA A 118 9.08 -3.49 -5.16
CA ALA A 118 8.29 -2.98 -4.05
C ALA A 118 7.93 -4.09 -3.05
N TRP A 119 7.75 -3.69 -1.80
CA TRP A 119 7.21 -4.53 -0.72
C TRP A 119 5.78 -4.16 -0.39
N MET A 120 4.99 -5.20 -0.13
CA MET A 120 3.60 -5.14 0.29
C MET A 120 3.50 -5.79 1.67
N ALA A 121 2.87 -5.08 2.60
CA ALA A 121 2.49 -5.59 3.89
C ALA A 121 0.97 -5.48 4.04
N VAL A 122 0.30 -6.59 4.31
CA VAL A 122 -1.14 -6.62 4.56
C VAL A 122 -1.36 -7.13 5.99
N LEU A 123 -1.91 -6.27 6.83
CA LEU A 123 -2.34 -6.62 8.18
C LEU A 123 -3.81 -7.04 8.16
N ARG A 124 -4.16 -8.09 8.90
CA ARG A 124 -5.55 -8.46 9.21
C ARG A 124 -5.90 -7.93 10.59
N TRP A 125 -7.04 -7.23 10.69
CA TRP A 125 -7.53 -6.63 11.92
C TRP A 125 -9.00 -6.98 12.18
N GLY A 126 -9.29 -7.50 13.38
CA GLY A 126 -10.63 -7.99 13.75
C GLY A 126 -11.10 -9.25 13.00
N GLY A 127 -12.24 -9.80 13.43
CA GLY A 127 -12.82 -11.05 12.90
C GLY A 127 -12.17 -12.34 13.42
N GLU A 128 -12.75 -13.51 13.09
CA GLU A 128 -12.17 -14.82 13.42
C GLU A 128 -10.74 -14.93 12.86
N GLY A 129 -9.76 -15.26 13.71
CA GLY A 129 -8.34 -15.31 13.35
C GLY A 129 -7.60 -13.97 13.30
N GLY A 130 -8.28 -12.83 13.43
CA GLY A 130 -7.65 -11.52 13.64
C GLY A 130 -7.41 -11.29 15.13
N ARG A 131 -6.14 -11.21 15.58
CA ARG A 131 -5.85 -10.71 16.93
C ARG A 131 -6.26 -9.23 16.97
N GLY A 132 -7.15 -8.84 17.89
CA GLY A 132 -7.60 -7.44 18.02
C GLY A 132 -9.10 -7.20 17.85
N GLY A 133 -9.95 -8.21 18.07
CA GLY A 133 -11.35 -7.93 18.39
C GLY A 133 -11.47 -7.22 19.74
N ALA A 134 -12.19 -6.09 19.75
CA ALA A 134 -13.11 -5.69 20.84
C ALA A 134 -12.74 -4.56 21.83
N GLN A 135 -11.97 -3.52 21.43
CA GLN A 135 -12.26 -2.18 21.98
C GLN A 135 -12.04 -1.09 20.93
N LEU A 136 -13.11 -0.38 20.60
CA LEU A 136 -13.06 0.79 19.73
C LEU A 136 -12.07 1.80 20.32
N GLY A 137 -11.15 2.31 19.50
CA GLY A 137 -10.10 3.24 19.93
C GLY A 137 -8.86 2.60 20.57
N SER A 138 -8.82 1.28 20.78
CA SER A 138 -7.59 0.63 21.28
C SER A 138 -6.57 0.40 20.15
N LEU A 139 -5.33 0.84 20.38
CA LEU A 139 -4.19 0.58 19.51
C LEU A 139 -3.40 -0.68 19.91
N GLN A 140 -3.79 -1.32 21.01
CA GLN A 140 -3.12 -2.51 21.54
C GLN A 140 -3.25 -3.67 20.56
N GLY A 141 -2.13 -4.34 20.27
CA GLY A 141 -2.09 -5.50 19.37
C GLY A 141 -1.85 -5.17 17.89
N ILE A 142 -1.75 -3.88 17.49
CA ILE A 142 -1.40 -3.51 16.10
C ILE A 142 -0.02 -4.05 15.70
N GLU A 143 0.94 -4.06 16.63
CA GLU A 143 2.30 -4.56 16.37
C GLU A 143 2.31 -6.08 16.11
N ASP A 144 1.42 -6.82 16.77
CA ASP A 144 1.34 -8.30 16.73
C ASP A 144 0.23 -8.82 15.81
N ALA A 145 -0.50 -7.94 15.14
CA ALA A 145 -1.58 -8.32 14.26
C ALA A 145 -1.05 -9.20 13.11
N PRO A 146 -1.78 -10.27 12.71
CA PRO A 146 -1.35 -11.15 11.64
C PRO A 146 -1.04 -10.36 10.37
N MET A 147 0.13 -10.63 9.79
CA MET A 147 0.66 -9.89 8.66
C MET A 147 1.15 -10.81 7.57
N GLY A 148 0.61 -10.61 6.38
CA GLY A 148 1.13 -11.18 5.16
C GLY A 148 2.12 -10.21 4.52
N LEU A 149 3.22 -10.75 4.00
CA LEU A 149 4.26 -9.98 3.35
C LEU A 149 4.51 -10.56 1.96
N SER A 150 4.70 -9.70 0.97
CA SER A 150 5.12 -10.10 -0.36
C SER A 150 5.97 -9.01 -1.00
N ARG A 151 6.85 -9.43 -1.90
CA ARG A 151 7.62 -8.54 -2.76
C ARG A 151 7.11 -8.67 -4.19
N THR A 152 7.20 -7.61 -4.98
CA THR A 152 7.01 -7.72 -6.44
C THR A 152 8.14 -8.53 -7.07
N GLY A 153 7.96 -8.89 -8.34
CA GLY A 153 9.11 -9.17 -9.20
C GLY A 153 10.06 -7.96 -9.23
N SER A 154 11.33 -8.22 -9.53
CA SER A 154 12.34 -7.17 -9.72
C SER A 154 12.63 -7.02 -11.21
N PHE A 155 12.98 -5.82 -11.64
CA PHE A 155 13.44 -5.57 -13.00
C PHE A 155 14.58 -4.56 -12.97
N ALA A 156 15.50 -4.69 -13.93
CA ALA A 156 16.65 -3.81 -14.04
C ALA A 156 16.20 -2.39 -14.39
N VAL A 157 16.75 -1.42 -13.67
CA VAL A 157 16.62 0.00 -13.98
C VAL A 157 17.53 0.31 -15.17
N PRO A 158 17.03 0.99 -16.22
CA PRO A 158 17.83 1.35 -17.37
C PRO A 158 19.09 2.14 -16.98
N PRO A 159 20.26 1.89 -17.59
CA PRO A 159 21.54 2.50 -17.19
C PRO A 159 21.52 4.03 -17.12
N ARG A 160 20.79 4.67 -18.06
CA ARG A 160 20.64 6.13 -18.09
C ARG A 160 19.90 6.67 -16.87
N VAL A 161 18.95 5.91 -16.31
CA VAL A 161 18.20 6.28 -15.11
C VAL A 161 19.03 5.95 -13.86
N SER A 162 19.61 4.76 -13.79
CA SER A 162 20.40 4.35 -12.63
C SER A 162 21.64 5.22 -12.42
N ALA A 163 22.27 5.69 -13.48
CA ALA A 163 23.39 6.64 -13.39
C ALA A 163 22.98 7.95 -12.68
N ARG A 164 21.78 8.47 -12.94
CA ARG A 164 21.25 9.66 -12.25
C ARG A 164 21.03 9.40 -10.77
N VAL A 165 20.46 8.24 -10.43
CA VAL A 165 20.20 7.87 -9.03
C VAL A 165 21.51 7.66 -8.26
N LEU A 166 22.48 6.95 -8.86
CA LEU A 166 23.75 6.60 -8.19
C LEU A 166 24.73 7.76 -8.10
N ASN A 167 24.88 8.53 -9.19
CA ASN A 167 25.92 9.55 -9.28
C ASN A 167 25.44 10.90 -8.75
N ASP A 168 24.17 11.23 -8.99
CA ASP A 168 23.62 12.56 -8.69
C ASP A 168 22.68 12.54 -7.48
N GLY A 169 22.41 11.36 -6.90
CA GLY A 169 21.53 11.19 -5.75
C GLY A 169 20.06 11.49 -6.03
N GLU A 170 19.65 11.50 -7.31
CA GLU A 170 18.27 11.80 -7.69
C GLU A 170 17.30 10.69 -7.25
N GLU A 171 16.07 11.09 -6.87
CA GLU A 171 14.98 10.14 -6.66
C GLU A 171 14.61 9.48 -8.00
N LEU A 172 14.27 8.18 -7.97
CA LEU A 172 13.97 7.40 -9.17
C LEU A 172 12.90 8.06 -10.06
N GLY A 173 11.88 8.66 -9.45
CA GLY A 173 10.83 9.38 -10.18
C GLY A 173 11.38 10.53 -11.02
N HIS A 174 12.16 11.41 -10.40
CA HIS A 174 12.80 12.55 -11.09
C HIS A 174 13.81 12.07 -12.14
N ALA A 175 14.58 11.03 -11.85
CA ALA A 175 15.50 10.42 -12.80
C ALA A 175 14.77 9.86 -14.03
N CYS A 176 13.58 9.25 -13.85
CA CYS A 176 12.74 8.81 -14.96
C CYS A 176 12.24 9.98 -15.79
N ASP A 177 11.76 11.04 -15.15
CA ASP A 177 11.24 12.23 -15.83
C ASP A 177 12.32 12.91 -16.67
N ALA A 178 13.52 13.05 -16.12
CA ALA A 178 14.67 13.61 -16.82
C ALA A 178 15.09 12.78 -18.06
N VAL A 179 14.98 11.45 -17.99
CA VAL A 179 15.42 10.56 -19.09
C VAL A 179 14.34 10.37 -20.15
N TYR A 180 13.08 10.25 -19.75
CA TYR A 180 11.97 9.86 -20.63
C TYR A 180 11.03 11.00 -21.00
N GLY A 181 11.25 12.21 -20.49
CA GLY A 181 10.39 13.36 -20.74
C GLY A 181 8.95 13.12 -20.29
N THR A 182 8.77 12.30 -19.25
CA THR A 182 7.48 12.14 -18.59
C THR A 182 7.30 13.36 -17.70
N GLY A 183 6.40 14.29 -18.03
CA GLY A 183 6.05 15.36 -17.10
C GLY A 183 5.59 14.78 -15.74
N ASP A 184 5.84 15.53 -14.67
CA ASP A 184 5.41 15.36 -13.27
C ASP A 184 5.31 13.91 -12.71
N GLY A 185 6.11 12.96 -13.19
CA GLY A 185 6.30 11.63 -12.58
C GLY A 185 5.09 10.71 -12.45
N LYS A 186 3.92 11.13 -12.95
CA LYS A 186 2.63 10.47 -12.67
C LYS A 186 1.88 10.01 -13.93
N GLY A 187 2.30 10.43 -15.12
CA GLY A 187 1.53 10.28 -16.36
C GLY A 187 1.64 8.96 -17.13
N ARG A 188 2.55 8.03 -16.80
CA ARG A 188 2.80 6.81 -17.62
C ARG A 188 2.97 5.50 -16.84
N GLY A 189 2.33 5.36 -15.68
CA GLY A 189 2.38 4.09 -14.93
C GLY A 189 3.72 3.78 -14.24
N GLY A 190 4.57 4.79 -14.01
CA GLY A 190 5.89 4.65 -13.37
C GLY A 190 6.92 3.94 -14.25
N LEU A 191 8.13 3.73 -13.74
CA LEU A 191 9.23 3.11 -14.49
C LEU A 191 8.82 1.75 -15.09
N VAL A 192 8.09 0.91 -14.35
CA VAL A 192 7.61 -0.39 -14.84
C VAL A 192 6.73 -0.26 -16.09
N GLY A 193 5.84 0.74 -16.13
CA GLY A 193 5.02 1.03 -17.30
C GLY A 193 5.84 1.51 -18.49
N ILE A 194 6.87 2.33 -18.23
CA ILE A 194 7.77 2.83 -19.28
C ILE A 194 8.56 1.68 -19.91
N VAL A 195 9.24 0.86 -19.10
CA VAL A 195 10.16 -0.18 -19.61
C VAL A 195 9.44 -1.40 -20.18
N THR A 196 8.17 -1.60 -19.84
CA THR A 196 7.34 -2.69 -20.41
C THR A 196 6.42 -2.20 -21.53
N HIS A 197 6.55 -0.95 -21.97
CA HIS A 197 5.67 -0.34 -22.98
C HIS A 197 4.17 -0.48 -22.64
N GLY A 198 3.83 -0.36 -21.35
CA GLY A 198 2.46 -0.47 -20.85
C GLY A 198 1.93 -1.90 -20.67
N ALA A 199 2.68 -2.95 -21.05
CA ALA A 199 2.27 -4.33 -20.84
C ALA A 199 2.11 -4.67 -19.35
N ILE A 200 2.92 -4.05 -18.48
CA ILE A 200 2.74 -4.08 -17.03
C ILE A 200 2.53 -2.64 -16.54
N THR A 201 1.36 -2.37 -15.96
CA THR A 201 1.07 -1.07 -15.33
C THR A 201 1.49 -1.08 -13.87
N ARG A 202 1.68 0.10 -13.26
CA ARG A 202 1.91 0.19 -11.81
C ARG A 202 0.83 -0.52 -11.00
N THR A 203 -0.42 -0.40 -11.44
CA THR A 203 -1.58 -1.03 -10.81
C THR A 203 -1.48 -2.55 -10.87
N SER A 204 -1.25 -3.13 -12.05
CA SER A 204 -1.13 -4.59 -12.19
C SER A 204 0.10 -5.13 -11.46
N PHE A 205 1.24 -4.45 -11.58
CA PHE A 205 2.50 -4.79 -10.89
C PHE A 205 2.34 -4.91 -9.38
N TYR A 206 1.64 -3.95 -8.76
CA TYR A 206 1.39 -3.97 -7.33
C TYR A 206 0.27 -4.93 -6.93
N SER A 207 -0.77 -5.05 -7.75
CA SER A 207 -1.94 -5.87 -7.40
C SER A 207 -1.58 -7.34 -7.16
N HIS A 208 -0.69 -7.92 -7.96
CA HIS A 208 -0.24 -9.31 -7.78
C HIS A 208 0.46 -9.52 -6.43
N ALA A 209 1.37 -8.61 -6.06
CA ALA A 209 2.07 -8.71 -4.79
C ALA A 209 1.15 -8.47 -3.58
N VAL A 210 0.13 -7.62 -3.70
CA VAL A 210 -0.90 -7.49 -2.65
C VAL A 210 -1.72 -8.78 -2.53
N GLN A 211 -2.08 -9.45 -3.64
CA GLN A 211 -2.77 -10.74 -3.61
C GLN A 211 -1.91 -11.83 -2.95
N LEU A 212 -0.61 -11.88 -3.25
CA LEU A 212 0.33 -12.80 -2.61
C LEU A 212 0.47 -12.54 -1.10
N ALA A 213 0.54 -11.27 -0.70
CA ALA A 213 0.55 -10.91 0.72
C ALA A 213 -0.76 -11.34 1.41
N LEU A 214 -1.91 -11.20 0.75
CA LEU A 214 -3.20 -11.69 1.26
C LEU A 214 -3.26 -13.22 1.42
N ALA A 215 -2.61 -13.97 0.53
CA ALA A 215 -2.61 -15.43 0.54
C ALA A 215 -1.95 -16.02 1.80
N GLY A 216 -0.97 -15.31 2.38
CA GLY A 216 -0.29 -15.72 3.61
C GLY A 216 -1.05 -15.42 4.90
N LEU A 217 -2.20 -14.75 4.82
CA LEU A 217 -3.02 -14.43 6.00
C LEU A 217 -4.07 -15.52 6.26
N PRO A 218 -4.34 -15.89 7.52
CA PRO A 218 -5.48 -16.73 7.87
C PRO A 218 -6.81 -16.10 7.43
#